data_AF-A0A182IEP3-F1
#
_entry.id   AF-A0A182IEP3-F1
#
_cell.length_a   1.000
_cell.length_b   1.000
_cell.length_c   1.000
_cell.angle_alpha   90.00
_cell.angle_beta   90.00
_cell.angle_gamma   90.00
#
_symmetry.space_group_name_H-M   'P 1'
#
loop_
_entity.id
_entity.type
_entity.pdbx_description
1 polymer ?
#
loop_
_entity_poly.entity_id
_entity_poly.type
_entity_poly.pdbx_seq_one_letter_code
_entity_poly.pdbx_strand_id
1 'polypeptide(L)'
;QEQTHDLSRSQKSARQAVSAHLPEFDGNPEDWSHFEACFEETTKLCGYSDGENVARLRQALKGKALKAVQSRLRRGEHLSEIMETLRNTFGHEGSSITLTEDELCHELQLKGAKKPLCLSWTGGQQREENESMEVSLNVSAIGNNKRSYRMQLVRTVKKLDLPEQSINCNQLAAKYKHLKSLPLSSFNPSAPKLIIAMDHYFFTRPLKTIERSMEEPVATKTRLG
;
A
#
# COMPACT_ATOMS: atom_id res chain seq x y z
N GLN A 1 2.09 -13.99 37.54
CA GLN A 1 0.79 -13.44 37.98
C GLN A 1 0.10 -12.93 36.73
N GLU A 2 -0.88 -13.67 36.20
CA GLU A 2 -1.71 -13.18 35.09
C GLU A 2 -2.57 -12.04 35.62
N GLN A 3 -2.35 -10.82 35.11
CA GLN A 3 -3.24 -9.71 35.35
C GLN A 3 -4.58 -10.02 34.66
N THR A 4 -5.60 -10.37 35.43
CA THR A 4 -6.97 -10.46 34.92
C THR A 4 -7.43 -9.05 34.57
N HIS A 5 -7.28 -8.70 33.30
CA HIS A 5 -7.70 -7.41 32.76
C HIS A 5 -9.23 -7.36 32.77
N ASP A 6 -9.81 -6.66 33.75
CA ASP A 6 -11.26 -6.59 33.88
C ASP A 6 -11.83 -5.73 32.74
N LEU A 7 -12.73 -6.31 31.95
CA LEU A 7 -13.29 -5.65 30.76
C LEU A 7 -14.26 -4.54 31.18
N SER A 8 -14.20 -3.41 30.48
CA SER A 8 -15.12 -2.30 30.69
C SER A 8 -16.56 -2.70 30.31
N ARG A 9 -17.55 -1.95 30.82
CA ARG A 9 -18.96 -2.15 30.41
C ARG A 9 -19.15 -1.99 28.90
N SER A 10 -18.46 -1.03 28.28
CA SER A 10 -18.55 -0.82 26.83
C SER A 10 -17.92 -1.96 26.04
N GLN A 11 -16.80 -2.52 26.50
CA GLN A 11 -16.16 -3.68 25.87
C GLN A 11 -17.03 -4.94 25.97
N LYS A 12 -17.66 -5.18 27.13
CA LYS A 12 -18.60 -6.29 27.34
C LYS A 12 -19.79 -6.21 26.39
N SER A 13 -20.35 -5.00 26.19
CA SER A 13 -21.43 -4.78 25.21
C SER A 13 -20.95 -4.92 23.76
N ALA A 14 -19.77 -4.41 23.42
CA ALA A 14 -19.21 -4.52 22.07
C ALA A 14 -19.00 -5.98 21.65
N ARG A 15 -18.54 -6.84 22.56
CA ARG A 15 -18.38 -8.29 22.33
C ARG A 15 -19.70 -9.01 21.98
N GLN A 16 -20.85 -8.47 22.38
CA GLN A 16 -22.17 -9.03 22.06
C GLN A 16 -22.72 -8.51 20.72
N ALA A 17 -22.36 -7.29 20.34
CA ALA A 17 -22.89 -6.60 19.16
C ALA A 17 -22.03 -6.77 17.91
N VAL A 18 -20.71 -6.95 18.06
CA VAL A 18 -19.74 -7.04 16.98
C VAL A 18 -19.34 -8.50 16.76
N SER A 19 -19.26 -8.96 15.51
CA SER A 19 -18.78 -10.31 15.20
C SER A 19 -17.37 -10.50 15.76
N ALA A 20 -17.16 -11.58 16.52
CA ALA A 20 -15.84 -11.93 17.07
C ALA A 20 -14.84 -12.35 15.98
N HIS A 21 -15.34 -12.73 14.80
CA HIS A 21 -14.55 -13.25 13.69
C HIS A 21 -13.96 -12.11 12.85
N LEU A 22 -12.68 -12.24 12.52
CA LEU A 22 -12.03 -11.40 11.52
C LEU A 22 -12.45 -11.85 10.11
N PRO A 23 -12.43 -10.96 9.11
CA PRO A 23 -12.58 -11.38 7.72
C PRO A 23 -11.48 -12.37 7.34
N GLU A 24 -11.77 -13.31 6.44
CA GLU A 24 -10.75 -14.23 5.96
C GLU A 24 -9.66 -13.48 5.19
N PHE A 25 -8.41 -13.90 5.38
CA PHE A 25 -7.27 -13.29 4.70
C PHE A 25 -6.32 -14.36 4.19
N ASP A 26 -6.23 -14.52 2.87
CA ASP A 26 -5.42 -15.56 2.22
C ASP A 26 -4.02 -15.08 1.81
N GLY A 27 -3.72 -13.79 2.03
CA GLY A 27 -2.50 -13.12 1.61
C GLY A 27 -2.63 -12.32 0.32
N ASN A 28 -3.85 -12.03 -0.14
CA ASN A 28 -4.12 -11.03 -1.16
C ASN A 28 -3.87 -9.61 -0.63
N PRO A 29 -2.87 -8.86 -1.13
CA PRO A 29 -2.57 -7.54 -0.59
C PRO A 29 -3.69 -6.50 -0.75
N GLU A 30 -4.62 -6.69 -1.71
CA GLU A 30 -5.80 -5.81 -1.87
C GLU A 30 -6.74 -5.85 -0.65
N ASP A 31 -6.77 -6.98 0.06
CA ASP A 31 -7.64 -7.19 1.22
C ASP A 31 -6.97 -6.82 2.55
N TRP A 32 -5.66 -6.53 2.53
CA TRP A 32 -4.87 -6.28 3.74
C TRP A 32 -5.40 -5.10 4.55
N SER A 33 -5.65 -3.95 3.92
CA SER A 33 -6.11 -2.74 4.63
C SER A 33 -7.44 -2.96 5.34
N HIS A 34 -8.36 -3.71 4.72
CA HIS A 34 -9.64 -4.04 5.36
C HIS A 34 -9.44 -5.01 6.53
N PHE A 35 -8.64 -6.06 6.34
CA PHE A 35 -8.33 -7.03 7.38
C PHE A 35 -7.65 -6.39 8.60
N GLU A 36 -6.63 -5.56 8.37
CA GLU A 36 -5.88 -4.86 9.40
C GLU A 36 -6.77 -3.86 10.17
N ALA A 37 -7.58 -3.06 9.47
CA ALA A 37 -8.51 -2.14 10.12
C ALA A 37 -9.53 -2.89 10.99
N CYS A 38 -10.14 -3.96 10.46
CA CYS A 38 -11.05 -4.80 11.25
C CYS A 38 -10.35 -5.40 12.47
N PHE A 39 -9.09 -5.83 12.34
CA PHE A 39 -8.32 -6.35 13.46
C PHE A 39 -8.09 -5.29 14.55
N GLU A 40 -7.60 -4.11 14.19
CA GLU A 40 -7.29 -3.03 15.13
C GLU A 40 -8.55 -2.47 15.82
N GLU A 41 -9.60 -2.20 15.04
CA GLU A 41 -10.87 -1.66 15.55
C GLU A 41 -11.52 -2.62 16.54
N THR A 42 -11.68 -3.88 16.16
CA THR A 42 -12.33 -4.88 17.02
C THR A 42 -11.48 -5.22 18.24
N THR A 43 -10.15 -5.21 18.14
CA THR A 43 -9.25 -5.38 19.29
C THR A 43 -9.48 -4.29 20.32
N LYS A 44 -9.50 -3.04 19.88
CA LYS A 44 -9.71 -1.88 20.76
C LYS A 44 -11.13 -1.84 21.33
N LEU A 45 -12.14 -2.02 20.49
CA LEU A 45 -13.56 -1.94 20.86
C LEU A 45 -13.96 -3.06 21.82
N CYS A 46 -13.51 -4.28 21.58
CA CYS A 46 -13.87 -5.45 22.39
C CYS A 46 -12.88 -5.72 23.53
N GLY A 47 -11.74 -5.04 23.58
CA GLY A 47 -10.69 -5.29 24.56
C GLY A 47 -10.16 -6.72 24.48
N TYR A 48 -9.84 -7.19 23.27
CA TYR A 48 -9.25 -8.52 23.11
C TYR A 48 -7.83 -8.55 23.64
N SER A 49 -7.52 -9.57 24.44
CA SER A 49 -6.17 -9.88 24.87
C SER A 49 -5.33 -10.43 23.71
N ASP A 50 -4.00 -10.46 23.89
CA ASP A 50 -3.09 -11.03 22.90
C ASP A 50 -3.44 -12.49 22.58
N GLY A 51 -3.77 -13.29 23.59
CA GLY A 51 -4.16 -14.69 23.40
C GLY A 51 -5.45 -14.85 22.59
N GLU A 52 -6.45 -14.00 22.85
CA GLU A 52 -7.69 -13.97 22.07
C GLU A 52 -7.42 -13.57 20.62
N ASN A 53 -6.59 -12.56 20.40
CA ASN A 53 -6.22 -12.10 19.06
C ASN A 53 -5.42 -13.13 18.27
N VAL A 54 -4.50 -13.86 18.91
CA VAL A 54 -3.80 -14.98 18.27
C VAL A 54 -4.80 -16.07 17.83
N ALA A 55 -5.79 -16.39 18.67
CA ALA A 55 -6.83 -17.36 18.30
C ALA A 55 -7.67 -16.88 17.10
N ARG A 56 -8.03 -15.60 17.05
CA ARG A 56 -8.77 -14.98 15.95
C ARG A 56 -7.97 -15.01 14.64
N LEU A 57 -6.68 -14.68 14.69
CA LEU A 57 -5.78 -14.77 13.53
C LEU A 57 -5.65 -16.21 13.02
N ARG A 58 -5.53 -17.21 13.91
CA ARG A 58 -5.47 -18.63 13.49
C ARG A 58 -6.71 -19.08 12.70
N GLN A 59 -7.88 -18.52 12.99
CA GLN A 59 -9.11 -18.86 12.30
C GLN A 59 -9.22 -18.16 10.95
N ALA A 60 -8.83 -16.89 10.90
CA ALA A 60 -9.04 -16.01 9.75
C ALA A 60 -7.96 -16.12 8.67
N LEU A 61 -6.71 -16.43 9.04
CA LEU A 61 -5.61 -16.54 8.08
C LEU A 61 -5.71 -17.83 7.26
N LYS A 62 -5.61 -17.71 5.93
CA LYS A 62 -5.61 -18.79 4.95
C LYS A 62 -4.40 -18.68 4.02
N GLY A 63 -4.23 -19.65 3.13
CA GLY A 63 -3.36 -19.52 1.96
C GLY A 63 -1.91 -19.11 2.28
N LYS A 64 -1.45 -18.05 1.60
CA LYS A 64 -0.10 -17.49 1.75
C LYS A 64 0.09 -16.80 3.09
N ALA A 65 -0.94 -16.11 3.59
CA ALA A 65 -0.89 -15.42 4.87
C ALA A 65 -0.66 -16.39 6.03
N LEU A 66 -1.40 -17.51 6.07
CA LEU A 66 -1.20 -18.53 7.10
C LEU A 66 0.22 -19.12 7.03
N LYS A 67 0.73 -19.42 5.84
CA LYS A 67 2.08 -19.98 5.65
C LYS A 67 3.18 -19.03 6.17
N ALA A 68 3.03 -17.72 5.98
CA ALA A 68 4.01 -16.72 6.39
C ALA A 68 4.22 -16.67 7.92
N VAL A 69 3.16 -16.92 8.70
CA VAL A 69 3.21 -16.85 10.18
C VAL A 69 3.09 -18.21 10.86
N GLN A 70 3.00 -19.32 10.10
CA GLN A 70 2.75 -20.65 10.65
C GLN A 70 3.81 -21.13 11.64
N SER A 71 5.09 -20.78 11.45
CA SER A 71 6.16 -21.10 12.40
C SER A 71 5.99 -20.34 13.71
N ARG A 72 5.65 -19.05 13.64
CA ARG A 72 5.45 -18.14 14.78
C ARG A 72 4.22 -18.53 15.61
N LEU A 73 3.12 -18.81 14.92
CA LEU A 73 1.88 -19.30 15.54
C LEU A 73 2.07 -20.64 16.26
N ARG A 74 2.97 -21.52 15.79
CA ARG A 74 3.28 -22.81 16.44
C ARG A 74 4.18 -22.65 17.66
N ARG A 75 5.08 -21.67 17.65
CA ARG A 75 6.05 -21.40 18.72
C ARG A 75 5.46 -20.58 19.87
N GLY A 76 4.27 -20.01 19.69
CA GLY A 76 3.63 -19.16 20.70
C GLY A 76 4.28 -17.79 20.80
N GLU A 77 4.78 -17.26 19.68
CA GLU A 77 5.39 -15.92 19.63
C GLU A 77 4.37 -14.82 19.90
N HIS A 78 4.86 -13.65 20.35
CA HIS A 78 4.04 -12.51 20.74
C HIS A 78 3.20 -12.00 19.57
N LEU A 79 1.97 -11.54 19.86
CA LEU A 79 1.04 -11.01 18.86
C LEU A 79 1.67 -9.94 17.97
N SER A 80 2.53 -9.10 18.55
CA SER A 80 3.28 -8.06 17.85
C SER A 80 4.12 -8.61 16.69
N GLU A 81 4.83 -9.72 16.89
CA GLU A 81 5.70 -10.32 15.87
C GLU A 81 4.89 -10.95 14.72
N ILE A 82 3.72 -11.51 15.04
CA ILE A 82 2.80 -12.07 14.05
C ILE A 82 2.24 -10.95 13.17
N MET A 83 1.74 -9.87 13.79
CA MET A 83 1.19 -8.73 13.06
C MET A 83 2.26 -8.00 12.25
N GLU A 84 3.47 -7.84 12.79
CA GLU A 84 4.61 -7.27 12.06
C GLU A 84 4.98 -8.12 10.85
N THR A 85 5.04 -9.45 10.99
CA THR A 85 5.30 -10.34 9.85
C THR A 85 4.24 -10.19 8.77
N LEU A 86 2.95 -10.15 9.14
CA LEU A 86 1.86 -9.99 8.19
C LEU A 86 1.92 -8.62 7.50
N ARG A 87 2.18 -7.55 8.25
CA ARG A 87 2.33 -6.19 7.73
C ARG A 87 3.52 -6.11 6.77
N ASN A 88 4.69 -6.61 7.14
CA ASN A 88 5.86 -6.60 6.27
C ASN A 88 5.70 -7.46 5.01
N THR A 89 4.87 -8.50 5.07
CA THR A 89 4.69 -9.43 3.94
C THR A 89 3.55 -9.01 3.00
N PHE A 90 2.48 -8.43 3.53
CA PHE A 90 1.24 -8.15 2.78
C PHE A 90 0.74 -6.72 2.92
N GLY A 91 1.12 -6.02 3.99
CA GLY A 91 0.98 -4.59 4.11
C GLY A 91 1.99 -3.92 3.21
N HIS A 92 1.65 -3.79 1.93
CA HIS A 92 2.45 -2.97 1.03
C HIS A 92 2.64 -1.59 1.67
N GLU A 93 3.90 -1.20 1.84
CA GLU A 93 4.36 0.15 2.20
C GLU A 93 4.03 1.19 1.11
N GLY A 94 2.99 0.95 0.31
CA GLY A 94 2.45 1.92 -0.62
C GLY A 94 1.60 2.90 0.16
N SER A 95 1.72 4.20 -0.16
CA SER A 95 0.73 5.18 0.26
C SER A 95 -0.67 4.62 -0.03
N SER A 96 -1.63 4.79 0.89
CA SER A 96 -3.02 4.38 0.65
C SER A 96 -3.72 5.30 -0.36
N ILE A 97 -3.20 6.52 -0.54
CA ILE A 97 -3.82 7.56 -1.35
C ILE A 97 -2.86 8.12 -2.38
N THR A 98 -3.36 8.34 -3.61
CA THR A 98 -2.55 8.84 -4.72
C THR A 98 -2.31 10.33 -4.53
N LEU A 99 -1.04 10.73 -4.57
CA LEU A 99 -0.59 12.08 -4.27
C LEU A 99 0.05 12.73 -5.49
N THR A 100 -0.23 14.00 -5.72
CA THR A 100 0.43 14.79 -6.75
C THR A 100 0.82 16.16 -6.22
N GLU A 101 1.83 16.79 -6.82
CA GLU A 101 2.21 18.14 -6.42
C GLU A 101 1.17 19.17 -6.86
N ASP A 102 0.90 20.13 -5.98
CA ASP A 102 -0.03 21.22 -6.22
C ASP A 102 0.36 22.07 -7.45
N GLU A 103 1.67 22.33 -7.61
CA GLU A 103 2.21 23.05 -8.76
C GLU A 103 1.88 22.35 -10.09
N LEU A 104 1.94 21.01 -10.14
CA LEU A 104 1.57 20.25 -11.34
C LEU A 104 0.08 20.40 -11.66
N CYS A 105 -0.78 20.46 -10.63
CA CYS A 105 -2.21 20.70 -10.83
C CYS A 105 -2.47 22.09 -11.42
N HIS A 106 -1.71 23.10 -10.96
CA HIS A 106 -1.76 24.45 -11.53
C HIS A 106 -1.29 24.48 -12.99
N GLU A 107 -0.16 23.84 -13.31
CA GLU A 107 0.36 23.72 -14.68
C GLU A 107 -0.66 23.07 -15.63
N LEU A 108 -1.33 22.01 -15.17
CA LEU A 108 -2.33 21.25 -15.93
C LEU A 108 -3.75 21.87 -15.87
N GLN A 109 -3.91 22.99 -15.16
CA GLN A 109 -5.20 23.68 -14.94
C GLN A 109 -6.29 22.76 -14.38
N LEU A 110 -5.89 21.82 -13.52
CA LEU A 110 -6.81 20.90 -12.86
C LEU A 110 -7.63 21.64 -11.81
N LYS A 111 -8.91 21.29 -11.72
CA LYS A 111 -9.84 21.83 -10.72
C LYS A 111 -10.32 20.70 -9.81
N GLY A 112 -10.52 21.05 -8.56
CA GLY A 112 -10.91 20.11 -7.52
C GLY A 112 -11.58 20.80 -6.34
N ALA A 113 -12.06 20.00 -5.39
CA ALA A 113 -12.59 20.50 -4.14
C ALA A 113 -11.46 20.62 -3.11
N LYS A 114 -11.41 21.72 -2.35
CA LYS A 114 -10.51 21.83 -1.20
C LYS A 114 -10.92 20.83 -0.15
N LYS A 115 -9.98 20.00 0.27
CA LYS A 115 -10.16 18.97 1.29
C LYS A 115 -8.82 18.86 2.01
N PRO A 116 -8.68 19.31 3.26
CA PRO A 116 -7.44 19.15 4.01
C PRO A 116 -7.00 17.68 4.11
N LEU A 117 -5.70 17.45 4.21
CA LEU A 117 -5.11 16.11 4.33
C LEU A 117 -4.08 16.10 5.45
N CYS A 118 -4.10 15.07 6.30
CA CYS A 118 -3.03 14.79 7.23
C CYS A 118 -2.34 13.50 6.79
N LEU A 119 -1.04 13.60 6.50
CA LEU A 119 -0.19 12.48 6.11
C LEU A 119 0.58 11.97 7.32
N SER A 120 0.64 10.65 7.50
CA SER A 120 1.50 10.01 8.49
C SER A 120 2.63 9.26 7.79
N TRP A 121 3.86 9.54 8.17
CA TRP A 121 5.07 8.93 7.62
C TRP A 121 5.62 7.84 8.54
N THR A 122 6.55 7.05 8.02
CA THR A 122 7.30 6.08 8.83
C THR A 122 8.03 6.80 9.96
N GLY A 123 7.98 6.25 11.17
CA GLY A 123 8.52 6.91 12.37
C GLY A 123 7.57 7.86 13.10
N GLY A 124 6.27 7.88 12.74
CA GLY A 124 5.23 8.60 13.49
C GLY A 124 5.17 10.11 13.24
N GLN A 125 5.92 10.62 12.26
CA GLN A 125 5.84 12.02 11.84
C GLN A 125 4.53 12.28 11.10
N GLN A 126 3.93 13.43 11.37
CA GLN A 126 2.72 13.89 10.68
C GLN A 126 2.99 15.17 9.89
N ARG A 127 2.37 15.28 8.72
CA ARG A 127 2.41 16.46 7.85
C ARG A 127 0.99 16.86 7.49
N GLU A 128 0.64 18.11 7.78
CA GLU A 128 -0.64 18.68 7.41
C GLU A 128 -0.56 19.42 6.07
N GLU A 129 -1.52 19.13 5.20
CA GLU A 129 -1.74 19.75 3.91
C GLU A 129 -3.13 20.42 3.92
N ASN A 130 -3.23 21.54 4.62
CA ASN A 130 -4.50 22.27 4.81
C ASN A 130 -5.08 22.83 3.50
N GLU A 131 -4.22 23.06 2.51
CA GLU A 131 -4.60 23.50 1.17
C GLU A 131 -4.73 22.34 0.17
N SER A 132 -4.70 21.09 0.64
CA SER A 132 -4.85 19.93 -0.24
C SER A 132 -6.18 19.99 -1.01
N MET A 133 -6.12 19.68 -2.30
CA MET A 133 -7.25 19.61 -3.21
C MET A 133 -7.51 18.15 -3.57
N GLU A 134 -8.77 17.80 -3.81
CA GLU A 134 -9.17 16.52 -4.39
C GLU A 134 -9.48 16.75 -5.88
N VAL A 135 -8.64 16.19 -6.75
CA VAL A 135 -8.68 16.42 -8.20
C VAL A 135 -8.88 15.12 -8.97
N SER A 136 -9.26 15.25 -10.24
CA SER A 136 -9.20 14.16 -11.21
C SER A 136 -8.21 14.51 -12.31
N LEU A 137 -7.40 13.54 -12.74
CA LEU A 137 -6.43 13.71 -13.79
C LEU A 137 -6.41 12.49 -14.72
N ASN A 138 -5.84 12.66 -15.91
CA ASN A 138 -5.70 11.60 -16.89
C ASN A 138 -4.21 11.26 -17.07
N VAL A 139 -3.88 9.98 -17.04
CA VAL A 139 -2.51 9.48 -17.29
C VAL A 139 -2.47 8.59 -18.53
N SER A 140 -1.33 8.55 -19.21
CA SER A 140 -1.08 7.64 -20.34
C SER A 140 0.40 7.33 -20.45
N ALA A 141 0.72 6.26 -21.18
CA ALA A 141 2.10 5.99 -21.59
C ALA A 141 2.62 7.11 -22.50
N ILE A 142 3.89 7.46 -22.35
CA ILE A 142 4.56 8.45 -23.21
C ILE A 142 4.50 7.95 -24.66
N GLY A 143 4.10 8.84 -25.59
CA GLY A 143 3.98 8.53 -27.01
C GLY A 143 2.76 7.69 -27.41
N ASN A 144 1.91 7.28 -26.46
CA ASN A 144 0.69 6.53 -26.74
C ASN A 144 -0.54 7.15 -26.08
N ASN A 145 -1.01 8.25 -26.64
CA ASN A 145 -2.20 8.97 -26.16
C ASN A 145 -3.53 8.27 -26.51
N LYS A 146 -3.49 7.13 -27.23
CA LYS A 146 -4.71 6.37 -27.58
C LYS A 146 -5.32 5.66 -26.38
N ARG A 147 -4.54 5.38 -25.35
CA ARG A 147 -5.01 4.81 -24.07
C ARG A 147 -4.67 5.75 -22.94
N SER A 148 -5.68 6.50 -22.52
CA SER A 148 -5.64 7.36 -21.35
C SER A 148 -6.51 6.77 -20.25
N TYR A 149 -6.06 6.90 -19.00
CA TYR A 149 -6.74 6.40 -17.82
C TYR A 149 -7.05 7.55 -16.89
N ARG A 150 -8.31 7.65 -16.48
CA ARG A 150 -8.76 8.64 -15.52
C ARG A 150 -8.48 8.17 -14.10
N MET A 151 -7.72 8.96 -13.36
CA MET A 151 -7.54 8.85 -11.91
C MET A 151 -8.46 9.86 -11.23
N GLN A 152 -9.17 9.43 -10.19
CA GLN A 152 -10.11 10.26 -9.45
C GLN A 152 -9.69 10.29 -7.98
N LEU A 153 -10.17 11.28 -7.22
CA LEU A 153 -9.87 11.39 -5.79
C LEU A 153 -8.37 11.54 -5.48
N VAL A 154 -7.58 12.00 -6.46
CA VAL A 154 -6.15 12.29 -6.28
C VAL A 154 -5.99 13.49 -5.37
N ARG A 155 -5.04 13.44 -4.43
CA ARG A 155 -4.84 14.51 -3.45
C ARG A 155 -3.60 15.32 -3.75
N THR A 156 -3.69 16.63 -3.62
CA THR A 156 -2.52 17.50 -3.78
C THR A 156 -1.73 17.62 -2.48
N VAL A 157 -0.42 17.74 -2.63
CA VAL A 157 0.54 18.09 -1.58
C VAL A 157 1.41 19.22 -2.09
N LYS A 158 1.99 20.04 -1.21
CA LYS A 158 2.89 21.13 -1.64
C LYS A 158 4.09 20.64 -2.45
N LYS A 159 4.74 19.58 -1.96
CA LYS A 159 5.90 18.91 -2.56
C LYS A 159 5.96 17.47 -2.10
N LEU A 160 6.35 16.57 -3.00
CA LEU A 160 6.59 15.16 -2.67
C LEU A 160 8.01 14.94 -2.13
N ASP A 161 8.95 15.84 -2.44
CA ASP A 161 10.36 15.79 -2.02
C ASP A 161 11.03 14.44 -2.38
N LEU A 162 10.63 13.86 -3.51
CA LEU A 162 11.17 12.61 -4.02
C LEU A 162 12.52 12.84 -4.73
N PRO A 163 13.46 11.89 -4.59
CA PRO A 163 14.74 11.98 -5.29
C PRO A 163 14.54 11.92 -6.80
N GLU A 164 15.35 12.68 -7.52
CA GLU A 164 15.42 12.62 -8.97
C GLU A 164 15.72 11.20 -9.45
N GLN A 165 15.00 10.75 -10.48
CA GLN A 165 15.16 9.43 -11.06
C GLN A 165 15.61 9.56 -12.51
N SER A 166 16.53 8.69 -12.93
CA SER A 166 16.94 8.56 -14.33
C SER A 166 17.22 7.10 -14.66
N ILE A 167 16.92 6.69 -15.90
CA ILE A 167 17.20 5.33 -16.37
C ILE A 167 17.75 5.41 -17.78
N ASN A 168 18.93 4.82 -17.99
CA ASN A 168 19.52 4.64 -19.31
C ASN A 168 19.20 3.23 -19.85
N CYS A 169 18.14 3.11 -20.65
CA CYS A 169 17.70 1.83 -21.18
C CYS A 169 18.71 1.22 -22.18
N ASN A 170 19.50 2.04 -22.87
CA ASN A 170 20.55 1.54 -23.78
C ASN A 170 21.66 0.83 -23.00
N GLN A 171 22.10 1.39 -21.89
CA GLN A 171 23.08 0.76 -21.01
C GLN A 171 22.53 -0.52 -20.38
N LEU A 172 21.26 -0.52 -19.93
CA LEU A 172 20.59 -1.71 -19.41
C LEU A 172 20.48 -2.81 -20.47
N ALA A 173 20.07 -2.48 -21.69
CA ALA A 173 19.95 -3.43 -22.79
C ALA A 173 21.31 -4.00 -23.24
N ALA A 174 22.38 -3.22 -23.14
CA ALA A 174 23.74 -3.67 -23.43
C ALA A 174 24.25 -4.65 -22.35
N LYS A 175 23.91 -4.42 -21.08
CA LYS A 175 24.38 -5.21 -19.94
C LYS A 175 23.54 -6.47 -19.71
N TYR A 176 22.22 -6.40 -19.89
CA TYR A 176 21.29 -7.45 -19.49
C TYR A 176 20.51 -8.03 -20.69
N LYS A 177 20.79 -9.30 -21.01
CA LYS A 177 20.26 -9.96 -22.22
C LYS A 177 18.73 -10.02 -22.25
N HIS A 178 18.07 -10.19 -21.11
CA HIS A 178 16.59 -10.25 -21.02
C HIS A 178 15.91 -8.91 -21.25
N LEU A 179 16.63 -7.80 -21.14
CA LEU A 179 16.08 -6.45 -21.36
C LEU A 179 16.25 -5.97 -22.82
N LYS A 180 17.15 -6.58 -23.59
CA LYS A 180 17.51 -6.14 -24.94
C LYS A 180 16.34 -6.13 -25.94
N SER A 181 15.38 -7.03 -25.79
CA SER A 181 14.22 -7.14 -26.69
C SER A 181 13.02 -6.30 -26.27
N LEU A 182 13.12 -5.56 -25.17
CA LEU A 182 12.00 -4.80 -24.62
C LEU A 182 11.94 -3.41 -25.22
N PRO A 183 10.73 -2.89 -25.53
CA PRO A 183 10.54 -1.56 -26.06
C PRO A 183 10.64 -0.50 -24.94
N LEU A 184 11.78 -0.44 -24.26
CA LEU A 184 12.03 0.50 -23.16
C LEU A 184 12.65 1.79 -23.69
N SER A 185 12.15 2.93 -23.22
CA SER A 185 12.72 4.25 -23.51
C SER A 185 13.46 4.78 -22.30
N SER A 186 14.63 5.39 -22.54
CA SER A 186 15.38 6.05 -21.47
C SER A 186 14.58 7.21 -20.89
N PHE A 187 14.70 7.42 -19.58
CA PHE A 187 14.11 8.57 -18.88
C PHE A 187 15.21 9.59 -18.60
N ASN A 188 14.95 10.84 -19.00
CA ASN A 188 15.79 11.95 -18.58
C ASN A 188 15.64 12.14 -17.05
N PRO A 189 16.70 12.61 -16.38
CA PRO A 189 16.63 12.90 -14.96
C PRO A 189 15.50 13.88 -14.64
N SER A 190 14.56 13.44 -13.80
CA SER A 190 13.44 14.26 -13.31
C SER A 190 12.95 13.73 -11.97
N ALA A 191 12.60 14.64 -11.06
CA ALA A 191 11.88 14.28 -9.84
C ALA A 191 10.43 13.87 -10.18
N PRO A 192 9.91 12.76 -9.62
CA PRO A 192 8.52 12.38 -9.80
C PRO A 192 7.57 13.38 -9.12
N LYS A 193 6.54 13.83 -9.83
CA LYS A 193 5.49 14.75 -9.33
C LYS A 193 4.14 14.07 -9.01
N LEU A 194 4.08 12.73 -9.12
CA LEU A 194 2.89 11.90 -8.89
C LEU A 194 3.32 10.58 -8.25
N ILE A 195 2.73 10.23 -7.11
CA ILE A 195 2.79 8.90 -6.49
C ILE A 195 1.46 8.20 -6.74
N ILE A 196 1.49 7.07 -7.43
CA ILE A 196 0.32 6.21 -7.61
C ILE A 196 0.28 5.19 -6.48
N ALA A 197 -0.77 5.27 -5.69
CA ALA A 197 -1.00 4.52 -4.47
C ALA A 197 -1.95 3.34 -4.67
N MET A 198 -2.31 2.68 -3.56
CA MET A 198 -3.18 1.51 -3.57
C MET A 198 -4.60 1.80 -4.06
N ASP A 199 -5.12 3.02 -3.84
CA ASP A 199 -6.40 3.49 -4.40
C ASP A 199 -6.45 3.44 -5.94
N HIS A 200 -5.29 3.41 -6.59
CA HIS A 200 -5.12 3.31 -8.04
C HIS A 200 -4.26 2.10 -8.46
N TYR A 201 -4.18 1.07 -7.60
CA TYR A 201 -3.39 -0.15 -7.82
C TYR A 201 -3.66 -0.83 -9.17
N PHE A 202 -4.90 -0.75 -9.66
CA PHE A 202 -5.28 -1.32 -10.95
C PHE A 202 -4.36 -0.88 -12.11
N PHE A 203 -3.79 0.33 -12.04
CA PHE A 203 -2.88 0.86 -13.08
C PHE A 203 -1.44 0.35 -12.94
N THR A 204 -0.98 0.09 -11.71
CA THR A 204 0.38 -0.35 -11.39
C THR A 204 0.51 -1.86 -11.23
N ARG A 205 -0.62 -2.59 -11.19
CA ARG A 205 -0.67 -4.05 -11.15
C ARG A 205 0.17 -4.65 -12.30
N PRO A 206 1.12 -5.56 -11.99
CA PRO A 206 1.90 -6.28 -12.99
C PRO A 206 1.02 -7.06 -13.98
N LEU A 207 1.26 -6.86 -15.28
CA LEU A 207 0.66 -7.64 -16.37
C LEU A 207 1.61 -8.71 -16.91
N LYS A 208 2.91 -8.39 -16.94
CA LYS A 208 3.98 -9.32 -17.34
C LYS A 208 5.28 -8.88 -16.69
N THR A 209 6.02 -9.82 -16.13
CA THR A 209 7.31 -9.59 -15.49
C THR A 209 8.39 -10.37 -16.23
N ILE A 210 9.55 -9.75 -16.42
CA ILE A 210 10.74 -10.37 -17.02
C ILE A 210 11.90 -10.15 -16.05
N GLU A 211 12.43 -11.27 -15.55
CA GLU A 211 13.53 -11.33 -14.60
C GLU A 211 14.42 -12.54 -14.90
N ARG A 212 15.62 -12.57 -14.34
CA ARG A 212 16.63 -13.62 -14.57
C ARG A 212 17.21 -14.17 -13.28
N SER A 213 17.68 -13.29 -12.41
CA SER A 213 18.31 -13.63 -11.14
C SER A 213 18.05 -12.52 -10.12
N MET A 214 18.29 -12.80 -8.84
CA MET A 214 18.00 -11.88 -7.72
C MET A 214 18.82 -10.58 -7.77
N GLU A 215 19.98 -10.59 -8.43
CA GLU A 215 20.90 -9.45 -8.54
C GLU A 215 20.72 -8.67 -9.85
N GLU A 216 19.83 -9.13 -10.73
CA GLU A 216 19.57 -8.52 -12.02
C GLU A 216 18.29 -7.67 -12.01
N PRO A 217 18.23 -6.60 -12.82
CA PRO A 217 17.06 -5.76 -12.90
C PRO A 217 15.84 -6.53 -13.43
N VAL A 218 14.69 -6.21 -12.86
CA VAL A 218 13.39 -6.73 -13.27
C VAL A 218 12.69 -5.69 -14.16
N ALA A 219 12.10 -6.14 -15.25
CA ALA A 219 11.20 -5.33 -16.06
C ALA A 219 9.76 -5.79 -15.87
N THR A 220 8.90 -4.89 -15.43
CA THR A 220 7.48 -5.15 -15.19
C THR A 220 6.63 -4.29 -16.10
N LYS A 221 5.80 -4.93 -16.93
CA LYS A 221 4.80 -4.29 -17.77
C LYS A 221 3.53 -4.03 -16.96
N THR A 222 3.02 -2.82 -17.02
CA THR A 222 1.77 -2.39 -16.39
C THR A 222 0.77 -1.87 -17.44
N ARG A 223 -0.36 -1.32 -17.00
CA ARG A 223 -1.30 -0.64 -17.91
C ARG A 223 -0.78 0.71 -18.42
N LEU A 224 0.15 1.31 -17.68
CA LEU A 224 0.76 2.60 -18.00
C LEU A 224 2.03 2.49 -18.85
N GLY A 225 2.51 1.27 -19.10
CA GLY A 225 3.78 0.99 -19.76
C GLY A 225 4.36 -0.31 -19.24
#